data_AF-B5VKK9-F1
#
_entry.id   AF-B5VKK9-F1
#
_cell.length_a   1.000
_cell.length_b   1.000
_cell.length_c   1.000
_cell.angle_alpha   90.00
_cell.angle_beta   90.00
_cell.angle_gamma   90.00
#
_symmetry.space_group_name_H-M   'P 1'
#
loop_
_entity.id
_entity.type
_entity.pdbx_description
1 polymer ?
#
loop_
_entity_poly.entity_id
_entity_poly.type
_entity_poly.pdbx_seq_one_letter_code
_entity_poly.pdbx_strand_id
1 'polypeptide(L)'
;MARQKMFYNKLLGMLSVGFGFAWALENITIYEFDFGKGILDQSYGGVFSNNGSSQVQLRDAVLMNGTVVYDSNGAWDSSALEEWLQGQKKVSIEKIFENIGPSAVYPSISPGVVIASPSQTHPDYFYQWIRDSALTINSIVSHSAGPAIETLLQYLNVSFHLQRSNNTLGAGIGYTNDTVALGDPKWNVDNTAFTEDWGRPQNDGPALRSIAILKIIDYIKQSGTDLGAKYPFQSTADIFDDIVRWDLRFIIDHWNSSGFDLWEEVNGMHFFTLLVQLSAVDKSLSYFNASERSSPFVEELRQTRRDISKFLVDPANGFINGKYNYIVGTPMIADTLRSGLDISTLLAANTVHDAPSASHLPFDINDPA
;
A
#
# COMPACT_ATOMS: atom_id res chain seq x y z
N MET A 1 -17.53 -6.06 17.36
CA MET A 1 -17.87 -7.46 17.70
C MET A 1 -19.21 -7.81 17.07
N ALA A 2 -19.25 -8.73 16.09
CA ALA A 2 -20.52 -9.28 15.60
C ALA A 2 -21.16 -10.07 16.75
N ARG A 3 -22.34 -9.67 17.20
CA ARG A 3 -23.08 -10.49 18.18
C ARG A 3 -23.95 -11.46 17.40
N GLN A 4 -23.64 -12.76 17.48
CA GLN A 4 -24.57 -13.79 17.07
C GLN A 4 -25.78 -13.71 17.99
N LYS A 5 -26.90 -13.18 17.49
CA LYS A 5 -28.17 -13.16 18.22
C LYS A 5 -29.07 -14.27 17.71
N MET A 6 -29.79 -14.83 18.68
CA MET A 6 -30.76 -15.93 18.62
C MET A 6 -31.58 -16.04 17.32
N PHE A 7 -31.85 -17.30 16.96
CA PHE A 7 -32.78 -17.80 15.96
C PHE A 7 -34.11 -17.03 15.95
N TYR A 8 -34.46 -16.43 14.81
CA TYR A 8 -35.80 -15.89 14.57
C TYR A 8 -36.60 -16.87 13.71
N ASN A 9 -37.68 -17.43 14.27
CA ASN A 9 -38.64 -18.22 13.52
C ASN A 9 -39.55 -17.27 12.72
N LYS A 10 -39.32 -17.11 11.41
CA LYS A 10 -40.27 -16.45 10.51
C LYS A 10 -41.23 -17.51 9.96
N LEU A 11 -42.51 -17.44 10.37
CA LEU A 11 -43.57 -18.32 9.84
C LEU A 11 -43.86 -17.91 8.38
N LEU A 12 -43.62 -18.79 7.40
CA LEU A 12 -43.81 -18.49 5.97
C LEU A 12 -45.08 -19.08 5.33
N GLY A 13 -46.00 -19.64 6.12
CA GLY A 13 -47.36 -19.96 5.66
C GLY A 13 -47.74 -21.44 5.71
N MET A 14 -49.05 -21.72 5.55
CA MET A 14 -49.64 -23.06 5.60
C MET A 14 -49.60 -23.73 4.22
N LEU A 15 -49.03 -24.93 4.14
CA LEU A 15 -49.25 -25.86 3.02
C LEU A 15 -50.24 -26.94 3.48
N SER A 16 -51.44 -26.96 2.90
CA SER A 16 -52.38 -28.07 3.10
C SER A 16 -52.02 -29.21 2.16
N VAL A 17 -51.59 -30.34 2.73
CA VAL A 17 -51.57 -31.63 2.02
C VAL A 17 -52.36 -32.59 2.91
N GLY A 18 -53.21 -33.41 2.29
CA GLY A 18 -54.22 -34.23 2.96
C GLY A 18 -53.72 -34.93 4.24
N PHE A 19 -54.50 -34.77 5.31
CA PHE A 19 -54.35 -35.41 6.62
C PHE A 19 -52.97 -35.24 7.31
N GLY A 20 -52.57 -33.99 7.60
CA GLY A 20 -51.59 -33.68 8.64
C GLY A 20 -50.92 -32.30 8.47
N PHE A 21 -50.74 -31.54 9.55
CA PHE A 21 -49.88 -30.35 9.56
C PHE A 21 -48.44 -30.76 9.88
N ALA A 22 -47.50 -30.48 8.99
CA ALA A 22 -46.07 -30.57 9.26
C ALA A 22 -45.47 -29.15 9.34
N TRP A 23 -44.78 -28.86 10.43
CA TRP A 23 -44.01 -27.62 10.60
C TRP A 23 -42.60 -27.85 10.06
N ALA A 24 -42.17 -27.05 9.08
CA ALA A 24 -40.77 -26.93 8.73
C ALA A 24 -40.27 -25.58 9.26
N LEU A 25 -39.34 -25.62 10.21
CA LEU A 25 -38.58 -24.46 10.67
C LEU A 25 -37.20 -24.55 10.01
N GLU A 26 -36.78 -23.52 9.27
CA GLU A 26 -35.40 -23.40 8.80
C GLU A 26 -34.65 -22.34 9.63
N ASN A 27 -33.45 -22.68 10.07
CA ASN A 27 -32.59 -21.84 10.90
C ASN A 27 -31.81 -20.84 10.02
N ILE A 28 -32.02 -19.52 10.21
CA ILE A 28 -31.23 -18.44 9.60
C ILE A 28 -30.35 -17.79 10.67
N THR A 29 -29.08 -17.54 10.35
CA THR A 29 -28.14 -16.82 11.22
C THR A 29 -28.00 -15.37 10.77
N ILE A 30 -28.08 -14.41 11.70
CA ILE A 30 -28.02 -12.96 11.42
C ILE A 30 -26.81 -12.35 12.11
N TYR A 31 -26.02 -11.58 11.35
CA TYR A 31 -24.86 -10.85 11.85
C TYR A 31 -25.12 -9.34 11.85
N GLU A 32 -25.13 -8.73 13.04
CA GLU A 32 -25.44 -7.30 13.27
C GLU A 32 -24.16 -6.54 13.64
N PHE A 33 -23.86 -5.46 12.91
CA PHE A 33 -22.71 -4.58 13.15
C PHE A 33 -23.17 -3.18 13.56
N ASP A 34 -22.65 -2.70 14.68
CA ASP A 34 -22.91 -1.36 15.24
C ASP A 34 -21.57 -0.62 15.40
N PHE A 35 -21.40 0.45 14.62
CA PHE A 35 -20.17 1.26 14.59
C PHE A 35 -20.11 2.29 15.73
N GLY A 36 -21.15 2.40 16.57
CA GLY A 36 -21.21 3.36 17.68
C GLY A 36 -20.32 3.03 18.88
N LYS A 37 -19.57 1.92 18.86
CA LYS A 37 -18.61 1.55 19.91
C LYS A 37 -17.22 1.50 19.31
N GLY A 38 -16.39 2.47 19.71
CA GLY A 38 -15.08 2.75 19.15
C GLY A 38 -14.11 1.57 19.14
N ILE A 39 -13.08 1.77 18.32
CA ILE A 39 -11.91 0.94 18.06
C ILE A 39 -11.04 0.87 19.33
N LEU A 40 -11.54 0.24 20.38
CA LEU A 40 -10.73 -0.09 21.56
C LEU A 40 -11.15 -1.48 22.01
N ASP A 41 -10.23 -2.40 21.77
CA ASP A 41 -10.22 -3.77 22.28
C ASP A 41 -11.22 -4.74 21.63
N GLN A 42 -10.72 -5.59 20.73
CA GLN A 42 -11.04 -7.04 20.66
C GLN A 42 -10.43 -7.70 19.42
N SER A 43 -9.83 -8.88 19.64
CA SER A 43 -9.28 -9.83 18.67
C SER A 43 -10.08 -9.95 17.36
N TYR A 44 -9.46 -9.59 16.24
CA TYR A 44 -10.03 -9.68 14.90
C TYR A 44 -10.00 -11.13 14.39
N GLY A 45 -11.16 -11.80 14.42
CA GLY A 45 -11.47 -12.88 13.49
C GLY A 45 -12.26 -12.30 12.32
N GLY A 46 -11.68 -12.26 11.13
CA GLY A 46 -12.37 -11.77 9.93
C GLY A 46 -13.58 -12.64 9.59
N VAL A 47 -14.72 -12.01 9.25
CA VAL A 47 -15.95 -12.68 8.80
C VAL A 47 -15.77 -13.39 7.45
N PHE A 48 -14.66 -13.13 6.75
CA PHE A 48 -14.32 -13.71 5.45
C PHE A 48 -13.07 -14.59 5.49
N SER A 49 -12.53 -14.94 6.67
CA SER A 49 -11.32 -15.76 6.74
C SER A 49 -11.65 -17.25 6.58
N ASN A 50 -10.87 -17.92 5.73
CA ASN A 50 -11.06 -19.29 5.26
C ASN A 50 -10.73 -20.38 6.31
N ASN A 51 -10.99 -20.14 7.60
CA ASN A 51 -10.75 -21.13 8.64
C ASN A 51 -12.06 -21.46 9.37
N GLY A 52 -12.64 -22.62 9.01
CA GLY A 52 -13.49 -23.45 9.86
C GLY A 52 -14.67 -22.80 10.59
N SER A 53 -15.89 -23.12 10.14
CA SER A 53 -17.21 -22.83 10.75
C SER A 53 -17.77 -21.40 10.71
N SER A 54 -16.99 -20.41 10.28
CA SER A 54 -17.45 -19.01 10.13
C SER A 54 -17.62 -18.58 8.67
N GLN A 55 -17.97 -19.50 7.77
CA GLN A 55 -18.38 -19.10 6.42
C GLN A 55 -19.79 -18.55 6.50
N VAL A 56 -19.97 -17.30 6.05
CA VAL A 56 -21.29 -16.78 5.69
C VAL A 56 -21.84 -17.74 4.64
N GLN A 57 -22.85 -18.53 5.01
CA GLN A 57 -23.43 -19.48 4.09
C GLN A 57 -24.29 -18.73 3.06
N LEU A 58 -24.57 -19.38 1.93
CA LEU A 58 -25.58 -18.98 0.94
C LEU A 58 -27.01 -18.81 1.53
N ARG A 59 -27.19 -18.75 2.85
CA ARG A 59 -28.46 -18.57 3.56
C ARG A 59 -28.42 -17.50 4.67
N ASP A 60 -27.29 -16.78 4.82
CA ASP A 60 -27.07 -15.81 5.90
C ASP A 60 -27.41 -14.37 5.45
N ALA A 61 -27.76 -13.51 6.43
CA ALA A 61 -28.01 -12.10 6.19
C ALA A 61 -27.08 -11.19 7.03
N VAL A 62 -26.54 -10.14 6.39
CA VAL A 62 -25.68 -9.14 7.02
C VAL A 62 -26.43 -7.83 7.16
N LEU A 63 -26.43 -7.25 8.36
CA LEU A 63 -27.02 -5.94 8.60
C LEU A 63 -25.97 -4.90 9.01
N MET A 64 -26.06 -3.72 8.40
CA MET A 64 -25.32 -2.52 8.82
C MET A 64 -26.32 -1.46 9.28
N ASN A 65 -26.22 -1.03 10.54
CA ASN A 65 -27.13 -0.05 11.15
C ASN A 65 -28.63 -0.37 10.96
N GLY A 66 -28.99 -1.65 11.00
CA GLY A 66 -30.38 -2.12 10.84
C GLY A 66 -30.84 -2.32 9.39
N THR A 67 -30.01 -2.01 8.40
CA THR A 67 -30.30 -2.26 6.98
C THR A 67 -29.65 -3.56 6.53
N VAL A 68 -30.42 -4.44 5.87
CA VAL A 68 -29.89 -5.66 5.24
C VAL A 68 -29.06 -5.26 4.03
N VAL A 69 -27.76 -5.56 4.06
CA VAL A 69 -26.81 -5.27 2.97
C VAL A 69 -26.43 -6.53 2.18
N TYR A 70 -26.78 -7.70 2.71
CA TYR A 70 -26.65 -8.99 2.05
C TYR A 70 -27.78 -9.91 2.51
N ASP A 71 -28.50 -10.50 1.56
CA ASP A 71 -29.42 -11.62 1.75
C ASP A 71 -29.16 -12.58 0.59
N SER A 72 -28.79 -13.79 0.91
CA SER A 72 -28.41 -14.82 -0.06
C SER A 72 -29.60 -15.44 -0.81
N ASN A 73 -30.83 -15.20 -0.37
CA ASN A 73 -32.06 -15.61 -1.05
C ASN A 73 -32.80 -14.44 -1.72
N GLY A 74 -32.36 -13.21 -1.50
CA GLY A 74 -32.89 -11.99 -2.13
C GLY A 74 -32.12 -11.63 -3.40
N ALA A 75 -32.77 -10.89 -4.30
CA ALA A 75 -32.01 -10.13 -5.30
C ALA A 75 -31.08 -9.19 -4.54
N TRP A 76 -29.77 -9.33 -4.70
CA TRP A 76 -28.79 -8.44 -4.10
C TRP A 76 -29.08 -7.01 -4.55
N ASP A 77 -29.68 -6.22 -3.65
CA ASP A 77 -29.82 -4.79 -3.86
C ASP A 77 -28.48 -4.15 -3.48
N SER A 78 -27.55 -4.16 -4.43
CA SER A 78 -26.25 -3.52 -4.27
C SER A 78 -26.35 -2.00 -4.18
N SER A 79 -27.53 -1.40 -4.40
CA SER A 79 -27.69 0.06 -4.47
C SER A 79 -27.22 0.78 -3.20
N ALA A 80 -27.51 0.22 -2.01
CA ALA A 80 -27.08 0.81 -0.75
C ALA A 80 -25.54 0.73 -0.56
N LEU A 81 -24.91 -0.38 -0.97
CA LEU A 81 -23.46 -0.52 -0.94
C LEU A 81 -22.80 0.40 -1.95
N GLU A 82 -23.32 0.46 -3.18
CA GLU A 82 -22.82 1.35 -4.23
C GLU A 82 -22.96 2.82 -3.84
N GLU A 83 -24.11 3.23 -3.29
CA GLU A 83 -24.32 4.58 -2.77
C GLU A 83 -23.30 4.92 -1.66
N TRP A 84 -23.09 4.00 -0.72
CA TRP A 84 -22.09 4.17 0.33
C TRP A 84 -20.66 4.27 -0.24
N LEU A 85 -20.29 3.42 -1.21
CA LEU A 85 -18.97 3.43 -1.85
C LEU A 85 -18.73 4.76 -2.59
N GLN A 86 -19.71 5.28 -3.31
CA GLN A 86 -19.61 6.59 -3.96
C GLN A 86 -19.45 7.72 -2.93
N GLY A 87 -20.22 7.67 -1.84
CA GLY A 87 -20.10 8.63 -0.73
C GLY A 87 -18.72 8.58 -0.07
N GLN A 88 -18.23 7.38 0.25
CA GLN A 88 -16.91 7.19 0.87
C GLN A 88 -15.77 7.57 -0.05
N LYS A 89 -15.86 7.31 -1.36
CA LYS A 89 -14.83 7.74 -2.32
C LYS A 89 -14.60 9.25 -2.23
N LYS A 90 -15.67 10.04 -2.14
CA LYS A 90 -15.58 11.51 -2.00
C LYS A 90 -14.92 11.90 -0.67
N VAL A 91 -15.42 11.37 0.45
CA VAL A 91 -14.91 11.68 1.79
C VAL A 91 -13.44 11.29 1.93
N SER A 92 -13.06 10.11 1.46
CA SER A 92 -11.68 9.63 1.53
C SER A 92 -10.72 10.51 0.72
N ILE A 93 -11.10 10.95 -0.48
CA ILE A 93 -10.26 11.87 -1.27
C ILE A 93 -10.10 13.22 -0.54
N GLU A 94 -11.19 13.77 0.00
CA GLU A 94 -11.13 15.02 0.78
C GLU A 94 -10.19 14.88 1.99
N LYS A 95 -10.30 13.79 2.76
CA LYS A 95 -9.44 13.52 3.92
C LYS A 95 -7.98 13.25 3.56
N ILE A 96 -7.72 12.62 2.42
CA ILE A 96 -6.36 12.50 1.89
C ILE A 96 -5.77 13.89 1.63
N PHE A 97 -6.48 14.78 0.93
CA PHE A 97 -5.97 16.12 0.65
C PHE A 97 -5.83 16.99 1.91
N GLU A 98 -6.67 16.82 2.94
CA GLU A 98 -6.48 17.49 4.22
C GLU A 98 -5.12 17.17 4.86
N ASN A 99 -4.59 15.96 4.65
CA ASN A 99 -3.29 15.51 5.16
C ASN A 99 -2.10 15.88 4.25
N ILE A 100 -2.32 16.66 3.18
CA ILE A 100 -1.26 17.09 2.27
C ILE A 100 -1.10 18.60 2.36
N GLY A 101 0.14 19.05 2.58
CA GLY A 101 0.46 20.47 2.57
C GLY A 101 0.41 21.06 1.15
N PRO A 102 -0.02 22.32 0.99
CA PRO A 102 -0.60 23.20 2.01
C PRO A 102 -2.01 22.76 2.40
N SER A 103 -2.24 22.61 3.71
CA SER A 103 -3.54 22.20 4.25
C SER A 103 -4.21 23.35 4.99
N ALA A 104 -5.49 23.58 4.73
CA ALA A 104 -6.29 24.55 5.47
C ALA A 104 -6.59 24.08 6.91
N VAL A 105 -6.60 22.77 7.14
CA VAL A 105 -6.90 22.16 8.44
C VAL A 105 -5.63 22.06 9.29
N TYR A 106 -4.50 21.76 8.65
CA TYR A 106 -3.21 21.57 9.31
C TYR A 106 -2.14 22.48 8.67
N PRO A 107 -2.15 23.79 8.98
CA PRO A 107 -1.33 24.79 8.30
C PRO A 107 0.18 24.68 8.58
N SER A 108 0.58 23.87 9.56
CA SER A 108 1.99 23.59 9.88
C SER A 108 2.65 22.59 8.93
N ILE A 109 1.87 21.90 8.09
CA ILE A 109 2.39 20.95 7.10
C ILE A 109 2.95 21.73 5.92
N SER A 110 4.23 21.51 5.60
CA SER A 110 4.87 22.21 4.49
C SER A 110 4.28 21.78 3.13
N PRO A 111 4.25 22.66 2.12
CA PRO A 111 3.76 22.31 0.78
C PRO A 111 4.42 21.05 0.22
N GLY A 112 3.61 20.08 -0.24
CA GLY A 112 4.07 18.80 -0.79
C GLY A 112 4.29 17.69 0.24
N VAL A 113 4.28 18.01 1.53
CA VAL A 113 4.41 17.02 2.62
C VAL A 113 3.10 16.28 2.80
N VAL A 114 3.16 14.95 2.89
CA VAL A 114 2.03 14.08 3.19
C VAL A 114 2.20 13.52 4.60
N ILE A 115 1.33 13.88 5.54
CA ILE A 115 1.37 13.32 6.89
C ILE A 115 0.63 11.98 6.95
N ALA A 116 1.16 11.04 7.73
CA ALA A 116 0.49 9.75 7.93
C ALA A 116 -0.84 9.92 8.68
N SER A 117 -0.88 10.78 9.71
CA SER A 117 -2.08 11.10 10.47
C SER A 117 -1.97 12.46 11.15
N PRO A 118 -3.09 13.18 11.38
CA PRO A 118 -3.09 14.41 12.16
C PRO A 118 -2.84 14.21 13.66
N SER A 119 -2.80 12.96 14.13
CA SER A 119 -2.58 12.64 15.54
C SER A 119 -1.15 12.99 15.97
N GLN A 120 -1.02 13.87 16.97
CA GLN A 120 0.26 14.28 17.57
C GLN A 120 0.52 13.63 18.93
N THR A 121 -0.44 12.86 19.47
CA THR A 121 -0.32 12.21 20.77
C THR A 121 -1.14 10.92 20.79
N HIS A 122 -0.58 9.83 21.33
CA HIS A 122 -1.27 8.56 21.58
C HIS A 122 -2.10 8.01 20.40
N PRO A 123 -1.48 7.72 19.23
CA PRO A 123 -0.05 7.82 18.95
C PRO A 123 0.33 9.16 18.28
N ASP A 124 1.63 9.47 18.25
CA ASP A 124 2.16 10.61 17.47
C ASP A 124 2.60 10.12 16.08
N TYR A 125 1.79 10.46 15.07
CA TYR A 125 1.97 10.10 13.66
C TYR A 125 2.03 11.37 12.79
N PHE A 126 2.28 12.53 13.39
CA PHE A 126 2.35 13.81 12.69
C PHE A 126 3.72 14.01 12.04
N TYR A 127 4.08 13.08 11.17
CA TYR A 127 5.32 13.05 10.39
C TYR A 127 5.02 12.59 8.97
N GLN A 128 5.99 12.76 8.08
CA GLN A 128 5.92 12.24 6.72
C GLN A 128 6.80 11.00 6.59
N TRP A 129 6.19 9.87 6.25
CA TRP A 129 6.91 8.67 5.87
C TRP A 129 7.06 8.60 4.36
N ILE A 130 8.21 8.13 3.88
CA ILE A 130 8.46 7.96 2.45
C ILE A 130 7.48 6.94 1.85
N ARG A 131 7.24 5.82 2.54
CA ARG A 131 6.25 4.78 2.15
C ARG A 131 4.85 5.38 2.03
N ASP A 132 4.36 5.99 3.11
CA ASP A 132 2.98 6.49 3.21
C ASP A 132 2.71 7.59 2.19
N SER A 133 3.67 8.52 2.02
CA SER A 133 3.60 9.57 1.01
C SER A 133 3.53 8.99 -0.39
N ALA A 134 4.42 8.04 -0.71
CA ALA A 134 4.46 7.42 -2.03
C ALA A 134 3.19 6.65 -2.37
N LEU A 135 2.66 5.84 -1.44
CA LEU A 135 1.41 5.08 -1.65
C LEU A 135 0.19 6.01 -1.79
N THR A 136 0.14 7.09 -1.00
CA THR A 136 -0.91 8.10 -1.08
C THR A 136 -0.89 8.82 -2.43
N ILE A 137 0.28 9.30 -2.84
CA ILE A 137 0.45 10.00 -4.12
C ILE A 137 0.18 9.07 -5.30
N ASN A 138 0.62 7.81 -5.23
CA ASN A 138 0.30 6.79 -6.23
C ASN A 138 -1.23 6.61 -6.37
N SER A 139 -1.95 6.58 -5.25
CA SER A 139 -3.41 6.47 -5.26
C SER A 139 -4.08 7.70 -5.87
N ILE A 140 -3.60 8.90 -5.54
CA ILE A 140 -4.11 10.17 -6.07
C ILE A 140 -3.93 10.24 -7.59
N VAL A 141 -2.72 10.00 -8.10
CA VAL A 141 -2.46 10.09 -9.55
C VAL A 141 -3.25 9.06 -10.35
N SER A 142 -3.51 7.89 -9.76
CA SER A 142 -4.23 6.80 -10.43
C SER A 142 -5.75 6.94 -10.42
N HIS A 143 -6.35 7.57 -9.40
CA HIS A 143 -7.79 7.51 -9.16
C HIS A 143 -8.50 8.86 -9.05
N SER A 144 -7.77 9.98 -8.91
CA SER A 144 -8.39 11.29 -8.87
C SER A 144 -8.69 11.79 -10.28
N ALA A 145 -9.90 12.31 -10.49
CA ALA A 145 -10.26 12.98 -11.73
C ALA A 145 -9.54 14.33 -11.80
N GLY A 146 -8.35 14.35 -12.39
CA GLY A 146 -7.50 15.54 -12.45
C GLY A 146 -6.81 15.80 -11.09
N PRO A 147 -5.76 15.04 -10.74
CA PRO A 147 -4.97 15.34 -9.55
C PRO A 147 -4.52 16.80 -9.59
N ALA A 148 -4.58 17.48 -8.44
CA ALA A 148 -4.09 18.84 -8.31
C ALA A 148 -2.60 18.85 -8.69
N ILE A 149 -2.30 19.27 -9.93
CA ILE A 149 -0.94 19.18 -10.48
C ILE A 149 0.07 19.86 -9.57
N GLU A 150 -0.30 21.00 -8.99
CA GLU A 150 0.51 21.73 -8.02
C GLU A 150 0.88 20.86 -6.81
N THR A 151 -0.04 20.04 -6.28
CA THR A 151 0.25 19.09 -5.20
C THR A 151 1.28 18.05 -5.62
N LEU A 152 1.18 17.52 -6.84
CA LEU A 152 2.16 16.56 -7.37
C LEU A 152 3.54 17.21 -7.54
N LEU A 153 3.60 18.43 -8.07
CA LEU A 153 4.86 19.17 -8.25
C LEU A 153 5.51 19.51 -6.89
N GLN A 154 4.71 19.86 -5.88
CA GLN A 154 5.20 20.09 -4.52
C GLN A 154 5.75 18.81 -3.88
N TYR A 155 5.08 17.67 -4.07
CA TYR A 155 5.59 16.37 -3.61
C TYR A 155 6.92 16.00 -4.28
N LEU A 156 7.07 16.25 -5.59
CA LEU A 156 8.34 16.08 -6.29
C LEU A 156 9.43 17.00 -5.71
N ASN A 157 9.08 18.25 -5.40
CA ASN A 157 9.99 19.21 -4.79
C ASN A 157 10.45 18.75 -3.39
N VAL A 158 9.53 18.28 -2.54
CA VAL A 158 9.86 17.67 -1.24
C VAL A 158 10.79 16.48 -1.45
N SER A 159 10.44 15.55 -2.33
CA SER A 159 11.26 14.36 -2.63
C SER A 159 12.69 14.71 -3.05
N PHE A 160 12.84 15.69 -3.94
CA PHE A 160 14.14 16.20 -4.40
C PHE A 160 15.00 16.71 -3.24
N HIS A 161 14.40 17.50 -2.33
CA HIS A 161 15.11 18.10 -1.20
C HIS A 161 15.42 17.10 -0.08
N LEU A 162 14.50 16.17 0.24
CA LEU A 162 14.74 15.14 1.25
C LEU A 162 15.93 14.24 0.87
N GLN A 163 16.01 13.81 -0.40
CA GLN A 163 17.15 13.03 -0.90
C GLN A 163 18.50 13.76 -0.75
N ARG A 164 18.50 15.10 -0.74
CA ARG A 164 19.71 15.94 -0.64
C ARG A 164 19.95 16.46 0.78
N SER A 165 19.15 16.04 1.75
CA SER A 165 19.27 16.45 3.14
C SER A 165 20.01 15.37 3.95
N ASN A 166 20.86 15.81 4.88
CA ASN A 166 21.50 14.89 5.81
C ASN A 166 20.47 14.34 6.80
N ASN A 167 20.67 13.10 7.23
CA ASN A 167 19.86 12.48 8.26
C ASN A 167 20.70 11.55 9.14
N THR A 168 20.03 10.71 9.93
CA THR A 168 20.70 9.83 10.90
C THR A 168 21.51 8.71 10.26
N LEU A 169 21.19 8.33 9.01
CA LEU A 169 21.90 7.30 8.27
C LEU A 169 23.15 7.84 7.56
N GLY A 170 23.15 9.10 7.15
CA GLY A 170 24.30 9.69 6.46
C GLY A 170 24.05 11.04 5.79
N ALA A 171 24.99 11.40 4.92
CA ALA A 171 24.91 12.62 4.14
C ALA A 171 23.93 12.47 2.97
N GLY A 172 23.22 13.54 2.63
CA GLY A 172 22.36 13.58 1.46
C GLY A 172 23.13 13.50 0.15
N ILE A 173 22.41 13.21 -0.94
CA ILE A 173 22.96 13.13 -2.29
C ILE A 173 23.65 14.44 -2.68
N GLY A 174 24.80 14.32 -3.33
CA GLY A 174 25.59 15.46 -3.80
C GLY A 174 26.66 15.91 -2.80
N TYR A 175 26.55 15.51 -1.53
CA TYR A 175 27.67 15.58 -0.58
C TYR A 175 28.59 14.36 -0.69
N THR A 176 27.99 13.19 -0.97
CA THR A 176 28.69 11.91 -1.17
C THR A 176 28.08 11.15 -2.35
N ASN A 177 28.79 10.13 -2.83
CA ASN A 177 28.23 9.14 -3.77
C ASN A 177 27.50 7.97 -3.07
N ASP A 178 27.46 7.97 -1.74
CA ASP A 178 26.69 7.01 -0.93
C ASP A 178 25.20 7.35 -1.00
N THR A 179 24.35 6.33 -1.03
CA THR A 179 22.89 6.44 -1.08
C THR A 179 22.21 6.03 0.24
N VAL A 180 22.94 5.61 1.27
CA VAL A 180 22.36 5.08 2.53
C VAL A 180 21.34 6.02 3.17
N ALA A 181 21.50 7.34 3.05
CA ALA A 181 20.58 8.34 3.58
C ALA A 181 19.15 8.22 3.00
N LEU A 182 18.98 7.64 1.81
CA LEU A 182 17.67 7.47 1.18
C LEU A 182 16.80 6.44 1.89
N GLY A 183 17.40 5.58 2.72
CA GLY A 183 16.69 4.57 3.51
C GLY A 183 16.06 5.10 4.80
N ASP A 184 16.14 6.40 5.11
CA ASP A 184 15.52 6.94 6.33
C ASP A 184 14.00 7.00 6.14
N PRO A 185 13.21 6.27 6.97
CA PRO A 185 11.79 6.05 6.70
C PRO A 185 10.93 7.31 6.80
N LYS A 186 11.26 8.24 7.71
CA LYS A 186 10.39 9.35 8.06
C LYS A 186 11.13 10.65 8.37
N TRP A 187 10.41 11.75 8.20
CA TRP A 187 10.91 13.12 8.38
C TRP A 187 9.86 13.96 9.11
N ASN A 188 10.29 15.07 9.70
CA ASN A 188 9.37 16.04 10.29
C ASN A 188 8.54 16.75 9.20
N VAL A 189 7.41 17.33 9.59
CA VAL A 189 6.48 17.98 8.64
C VAL A 189 7.01 19.28 8.02
N ASP A 190 8.14 19.76 8.51
CA ASP A 190 8.90 20.91 8.01
C ASP A 190 10.10 20.50 7.11
N ASN A 191 10.16 19.22 6.72
CA ASN A 191 11.23 18.59 5.95
C ASN A 191 12.57 18.43 6.69
N THR A 192 12.64 18.71 8.00
CA THR A 192 13.84 18.42 8.78
C THR A 192 13.97 16.93 9.11
N ALA A 193 15.20 16.45 9.28
CA ALA A 193 15.47 15.07 9.62
C ALA A 193 14.87 14.71 10.99
N PHE A 194 14.22 13.54 11.06
CA PHE A 194 13.80 12.95 12.33
C PHE A 194 14.99 12.24 12.97
N THR A 195 15.50 12.78 14.09
CA THR A 195 16.79 12.37 14.67
C THR A 195 16.71 11.40 15.84
N GLU A 196 15.50 11.02 16.28
CA GLU A 196 15.32 10.09 17.40
C GLU A 196 15.45 8.62 16.97
N ASP A 197 15.48 7.70 17.94
CA ASP A 197 15.54 6.25 17.68
C ASP A 197 14.33 5.77 16.88
N TRP A 198 14.58 4.94 15.88
CA TRP A 198 13.56 4.40 14.99
C TRP A 198 14.07 3.16 14.27
N GLY A 199 13.16 2.32 13.76
CA GLY A 199 13.49 1.17 12.92
C GLY A 199 13.97 1.61 11.54
N ARG A 200 15.26 1.94 11.42
CA ARG A 200 15.92 2.41 10.19
C ARG A 200 17.14 1.54 9.82
N PRO A 201 17.50 1.40 8.52
CA PRO A 201 16.76 1.91 7.35
C PRO A 201 15.50 1.10 7.04
N GLN A 202 14.60 1.66 6.24
CA GLN A 202 13.50 0.94 5.58
C GLN A 202 13.66 1.08 4.08
N ASN A 203 13.95 -0.03 3.41
CA ASN A 203 14.43 -0.02 2.02
C ASN A 203 13.31 -0.07 0.96
N ASP A 204 12.04 -0.06 1.39
CA ASP A 204 10.84 -0.04 0.55
C ASP A 204 10.50 1.39 0.07
N GLY A 205 10.80 2.41 0.90
CA GLY A 205 10.48 3.81 0.64
C GLY A 205 10.97 4.31 -0.74
N PRO A 206 12.28 4.23 -1.06
CA PRO A 206 12.81 4.64 -2.36
C PRO A 206 12.16 3.94 -3.55
N ALA A 207 11.82 2.65 -3.41
CA ALA A 207 11.15 1.90 -4.46
C ALA A 207 9.70 2.39 -4.69
N LEU A 208 8.93 2.56 -3.61
CA LEU A 208 7.57 3.08 -3.69
C LEU A 208 7.54 4.51 -4.23
N ARG A 209 8.48 5.36 -3.79
CA ARG A 209 8.62 6.73 -4.30
C ARG A 209 8.91 6.73 -5.79
N SER A 210 9.82 5.88 -6.26
CA SER A 210 10.09 5.71 -7.69
C SER A 210 8.82 5.34 -8.47
N ILE A 211 8.06 4.33 -8.01
CA ILE A 211 6.83 3.89 -8.67
C ILE A 211 5.81 5.04 -8.77
N ALA A 212 5.61 5.79 -7.68
CA ALA A 212 4.71 6.93 -7.65
C ALA A 212 5.16 8.05 -8.62
N ILE A 213 6.46 8.38 -8.63
CA ILE A 213 7.01 9.46 -9.48
C ILE A 213 6.97 9.09 -10.96
N LEU A 214 7.21 7.82 -11.32
CA LEU A 214 7.04 7.37 -12.71
C LEU A 214 5.59 7.65 -13.19
N LYS A 215 4.57 7.33 -12.38
CA LYS A 215 3.18 7.67 -12.73
C LYS A 215 2.93 9.17 -12.84
N ILE A 216 3.55 9.99 -11.99
CA ILE A 216 3.48 11.46 -12.11
C ILE A 216 4.11 11.91 -13.43
N ILE A 217 5.25 11.35 -13.84
CA ILE A 217 5.88 11.65 -15.13
C ILE A 217 4.92 11.30 -16.28
N ASP A 218 4.31 10.12 -16.26
CA ASP A 218 3.34 9.72 -17.28
C ASP A 218 2.13 10.67 -17.32
N TYR A 219 1.61 11.06 -16.16
CA TYR A 219 0.54 12.05 -16.06
C TYR A 219 0.94 13.42 -16.64
N ILE A 220 2.13 13.93 -16.31
CA ILE A 220 2.65 15.21 -16.85
C ILE A 220 2.76 15.13 -18.38
N LYS A 221 3.31 14.04 -18.92
CA LYS A 221 3.42 13.81 -20.37
C LYS A 221 2.07 13.78 -21.05
N GLN A 222 1.10 13.07 -20.49
CA GLN A 222 -0.24 12.92 -21.07
C GLN A 222 -1.06 14.21 -20.99
N SER A 223 -0.93 14.96 -19.90
CA SER A 223 -1.65 16.24 -19.72
C SER A 223 -1.02 17.40 -20.48
N GLY A 224 0.24 17.29 -20.92
CA GLY A 224 0.97 18.40 -21.53
C GLY A 224 1.26 19.54 -20.55
N THR A 225 1.38 19.23 -19.25
CA THR A 225 1.65 20.22 -18.21
C THR A 225 3.00 20.92 -18.45
N ASP A 226 3.00 22.25 -18.45
CA ASP A 226 4.22 23.07 -18.41
C ASP A 226 4.76 23.14 -16.98
N LEU A 227 6.01 22.69 -16.79
CA LEU A 227 6.67 22.66 -15.47
C LEU A 227 7.21 24.04 -15.06
N GLY A 228 7.37 24.96 -16.01
CA GLY A 228 7.94 26.28 -15.77
C GLY A 228 9.31 26.22 -15.07
N ALA A 229 9.57 27.20 -14.20
CA ALA A 229 10.86 27.33 -13.48
C ALA A 229 10.70 27.48 -11.96
N LYS A 230 9.53 27.13 -11.41
CA LYS A 230 9.24 27.28 -9.96
C LYS A 230 10.00 26.26 -9.11
N TYR A 231 10.19 25.06 -9.64
CA TYR A 231 10.77 23.90 -8.98
C TYR A 231 12.13 23.55 -9.62
N PRO A 232 12.98 22.73 -8.96
CA PRO A 232 14.34 22.44 -9.45
C PRO A 232 14.39 21.60 -10.73
N PHE A 233 13.26 21.14 -11.25
CA PHE A 233 13.11 20.38 -12.49
C PHE A 233 12.27 21.16 -13.50
N GLN A 234 12.70 21.17 -14.76
CA GLN A 234 12.05 21.88 -15.87
C GLN A 234 11.53 20.91 -16.94
N SER A 235 11.92 19.64 -16.86
CA SER A 235 11.46 18.59 -17.77
C SER A 235 11.14 17.29 -17.01
N THR A 236 10.40 16.39 -17.65
CA THR A 236 10.22 15.03 -17.09
C THR A 236 11.51 14.22 -17.07
N ALA A 237 12.49 14.57 -17.91
CA ALA A 237 13.81 13.96 -17.85
C ALA A 237 14.55 14.40 -16.58
N ASP A 238 14.47 15.68 -16.21
CA ASP A 238 15.04 16.22 -14.96
C ASP A 238 14.42 15.51 -13.74
N ILE A 239 13.09 15.35 -13.71
CA ILE A 239 12.40 14.62 -12.63
C ILE A 239 12.95 13.18 -12.51
N PHE A 240 13.14 12.50 -13.63
CA PHE A 240 13.67 11.15 -13.64
C PHE A 240 15.14 11.12 -13.18
N ASP A 241 15.98 11.98 -13.73
CA ASP A 241 17.43 11.99 -13.47
C ASP A 241 17.78 12.51 -12.07
N ASP A 242 17.06 13.49 -11.56
CA ASP A 242 17.35 14.14 -10.29
C ASP A 242 16.65 13.52 -9.09
N ILE A 243 15.66 12.64 -9.31
CA ILE A 243 14.91 11.98 -8.23
C ILE A 243 14.90 10.46 -8.40
N VAL A 244 14.30 9.95 -9.49
CA VAL A 244 14.09 8.50 -9.67
C VAL A 244 15.41 7.75 -9.81
N ARG A 245 16.36 8.27 -10.60
CA ARG A 245 17.67 7.65 -10.83
C ARG A 245 18.43 7.40 -9.53
N TRP A 246 18.29 8.29 -8.55
CA TRP A 246 18.92 8.15 -7.25
C TRP A 246 18.26 7.11 -6.36
N ASP A 247 16.93 7.04 -6.34
CA ASP A 247 16.22 5.95 -5.67
C ASP A 247 16.57 4.59 -6.31
N LEU A 248 16.71 4.54 -7.65
CA LEU A 248 17.16 3.35 -8.35
C LEU A 248 18.61 2.97 -8.01
N ARG A 249 19.51 3.95 -7.88
CA ARG A 249 20.89 3.71 -7.40
C ARG A 249 20.88 3.10 -5.99
N PHE A 250 20.07 3.64 -5.09
CA PHE A 250 19.87 3.06 -3.75
C PHE A 250 19.42 1.60 -3.81
N ILE A 251 18.47 1.27 -4.68
CA ILE A 251 18.03 -0.11 -4.85
C ILE A 251 19.18 -0.99 -5.35
N ILE A 252 19.96 -0.56 -6.34
CA ILE A 252 21.14 -1.31 -6.82
C ILE A 252 22.13 -1.55 -5.68
N ASP A 253 22.39 -0.53 -4.86
CA ASP A 253 23.37 -0.58 -3.76
C ASP A 253 22.90 -1.45 -2.58
N HIS A 254 21.60 -1.46 -2.29
CA HIS A 254 21.08 -1.92 -0.99
C HIS A 254 19.97 -2.96 -1.04
N TRP A 255 19.52 -3.44 -2.22
CA TRP A 255 18.44 -4.45 -2.27
C TRP A 255 18.77 -5.73 -1.49
N ASN A 256 20.05 -6.09 -1.39
CA ASN A 256 20.55 -7.28 -0.69
C ASN A 256 21.02 -6.99 0.75
N SER A 257 20.74 -5.79 1.27
CA SER A 257 21.05 -5.39 2.64
C SER A 257 19.81 -5.50 3.51
N SER A 258 19.98 -5.97 4.75
CA SER A 258 18.87 -5.99 5.72
C SER A 258 18.39 -4.58 6.04
N GLY A 259 17.08 -4.43 6.22
CA GLY A 259 16.42 -3.23 6.69
C GLY A 259 15.21 -3.60 7.54
N PHE A 260 14.50 -2.63 8.09
CA PHE A 260 13.25 -2.88 8.78
C PHE A 260 12.10 -3.11 7.78
N ASP A 261 11.12 -3.92 8.18
CA ASP A 261 9.92 -4.17 7.40
C ASP A 261 9.00 -2.93 7.32
N LEU A 262 7.96 -3.02 6.48
CA LEU A 262 6.94 -1.97 6.33
C LEU A 262 6.19 -1.64 7.63
N TRP A 263 6.25 -2.54 8.62
CA TRP A 263 5.68 -2.35 9.95
C TRP A 263 6.66 -1.68 10.93
N GLU A 264 7.90 -1.46 10.50
CA GLU A 264 8.95 -0.77 11.25
C GLU A 264 9.49 -1.54 12.47
N GLU A 265 9.32 -2.87 12.48
CA GLU A 265 9.48 -3.71 13.68
C GLU A 265 10.63 -4.71 13.57
N VAL A 266 10.78 -5.36 12.41
CA VAL A 266 11.69 -6.49 12.23
C VAL A 266 12.76 -6.11 11.24
N ASN A 267 14.02 -6.19 11.65
CA ASN A 267 15.16 -6.03 10.75
C ASN A 267 15.46 -7.36 10.03
N GLY A 268 15.45 -7.37 8.70
CA GLY A 268 15.80 -8.53 7.88
C GLY A 268 15.58 -8.31 6.38
N MET A 269 15.28 -9.41 5.69
CA MET A 269 14.88 -9.41 4.28
C MET A 269 13.37 -9.69 4.21
N HIS A 270 12.64 -8.83 3.51
CA HIS A 270 11.18 -8.84 3.54
C HIS A 270 10.61 -8.98 2.13
N PHE A 271 9.58 -9.81 1.99
CA PHE A 271 8.93 -10.08 0.72
C PHE A 271 8.38 -8.79 0.10
N PHE A 272 7.66 -7.99 0.89
CA PHE A 272 7.09 -6.71 0.44
C PHE A 272 8.18 -5.79 -0.12
N THR A 273 9.23 -5.55 0.66
CA THR A 273 10.35 -4.66 0.30
C THR A 273 11.01 -5.09 -1.00
N LEU A 274 11.33 -6.38 -1.14
CA LEU A 274 11.98 -6.90 -2.35
C LEU A 274 11.05 -6.84 -3.57
N LEU A 275 9.76 -7.13 -3.42
CA LEU A 275 8.83 -7.11 -4.53
C LEU A 275 8.58 -5.68 -5.05
N VAL A 276 8.46 -4.69 -4.16
CA VAL A 276 8.35 -3.28 -4.59
C VAL A 276 9.64 -2.76 -5.21
N GLN A 277 10.82 -3.17 -4.71
CA GLN A 277 12.12 -2.87 -5.33
C GLN A 277 12.23 -3.47 -6.74
N LEU A 278 11.85 -4.74 -6.91
CA LEU A 278 11.79 -5.38 -8.22
C LEU A 278 10.89 -4.61 -9.19
N SER A 279 9.71 -4.20 -8.71
CA SER A 279 8.74 -3.44 -9.50
C SER A 279 9.26 -2.06 -9.92
N ALA A 280 9.90 -1.32 -9.00
CA ALA A 280 10.50 -0.02 -9.29
C ALA A 280 11.56 -0.14 -10.39
N VAL A 281 12.46 -1.12 -10.28
CA VAL A 281 13.50 -1.38 -11.30
C VAL A 281 12.86 -1.78 -12.63
N ASP A 282 11.92 -2.73 -12.63
CA ASP A 282 11.25 -3.19 -13.86
C ASP A 282 10.52 -2.05 -14.60
N LYS A 283 9.67 -1.29 -13.89
CA LYS A 283 8.92 -0.16 -14.48
C LYS A 283 9.87 0.91 -15.04
N SER A 284 10.99 1.19 -14.36
CA SER A 284 11.97 2.20 -14.78
C SER A 284 12.67 1.88 -16.11
N LEU A 285 12.84 0.60 -16.46
CA LEU A 285 13.56 0.19 -17.68
C LEU A 285 12.88 0.71 -18.96
N SER A 286 11.57 0.99 -18.90
CA SER A 286 10.80 1.54 -20.03
C SER A 286 11.05 3.03 -20.28
N TYR A 287 11.62 3.77 -19.32
CA TYR A 287 11.83 5.22 -19.38
C TYR A 287 13.14 5.61 -20.07
N PHE A 288 14.08 4.68 -20.21
CA PHE A 288 15.33 4.94 -20.93
C PHE A 288 15.11 4.91 -22.44
N ASN A 289 15.60 5.96 -23.11
CA ASN A 289 15.54 6.07 -24.56
C ASN A 289 16.51 5.07 -25.24
N ALA A 290 16.46 4.97 -26.57
CA ALA A 290 17.24 4.00 -27.32
C ALA A 290 18.76 4.12 -27.12
N SER A 291 19.31 5.34 -26.95
CA SER A 291 20.74 5.52 -26.74
C SER A 291 21.16 5.21 -25.29
N GLU A 292 20.29 5.46 -24.31
CA GLU A 292 20.56 5.19 -22.90
C GLU A 292 20.48 3.70 -22.54
N ARG A 293 19.73 2.91 -23.30
CA ARG A 293 19.54 1.46 -23.04
C ARG A 293 20.84 0.65 -23.03
N SER A 294 21.90 1.17 -23.62
CA SER A 294 23.23 0.55 -23.63
C SER A 294 24.17 1.10 -22.56
N SER A 295 23.71 2.00 -21.69
CA SER A 295 24.53 2.58 -20.62
C SER A 295 24.86 1.55 -19.52
N PRO A 296 26.02 1.70 -18.84
CA PRO A 296 26.38 0.82 -17.72
C PRO A 296 25.30 0.78 -16.63
N PHE A 297 24.71 1.93 -16.29
CA PHE A 297 23.65 2.04 -15.29
C PHE A 297 22.42 1.18 -15.65
N VAL A 298 21.99 1.20 -16.91
CA VAL A 298 20.85 0.37 -17.34
C VAL A 298 21.19 -1.12 -17.29
N GLU A 299 22.44 -1.51 -17.55
CA GLU A 299 22.85 -2.91 -17.38
C GLU A 299 22.86 -3.33 -15.91
N GLU A 300 23.30 -2.45 -15.00
CA GLU A 300 23.20 -2.68 -13.55
C GLU A 300 21.75 -2.84 -13.10
N LEU A 301 20.81 -2.04 -13.65
CA LEU A 301 19.38 -2.22 -13.37
C LEU A 301 18.85 -3.56 -13.88
N ARG A 302 19.22 -3.97 -15.10
CA ARG A 302 18.82 -5.29 -15.62
C ARG A 302 19.38 -6.42 -14.78
N GLN A 303 20.62 -6.30 -14.31
CA GLN A 303 21.24 -7.27 -13.42
C GLN A 303 20.52 -7.32 -12.07
N THR A 304 20.29 -6.16 -11.44
CA THR A 304 19.55 -6.03 -10.18
C THR A 304 18.15 -6.64 -10.28
N ARG A 305 17.41 -6.36 -11.35
CA ARG A 305 16.10 -6.98 -11.62
C ARG A 305 16.19 -8.51 -11.66
N ARG A 306 17.17 -9.07 -12.37
CA ARG A 306 17.40 -10.52 -12.47
C ARG A 306 17.73 -11.11 -11.11
N ASP A 307 18.55 -10.43 -10.32
CA ASP A 307 19.01 -10.92 -9.03
C ASP A 307 17.91 -10.91 -7.97
N ILE A 308 17.12 -9.82 -7.86
CA ILE A 308 15.97 -9.79 -6.96
C ILE A 308 14.94 -10.86 -7.35
N SER A 309 14.65 -11.00 -8.66
CA SER A 309 13.71 -12.02 -9.15
C SER A 309 14.17 -13.44 -8.77
N LYS A 310 15.45 -13.76 -8.97
CA LYS A 310 16.02 -15.06 -8.57
C LYS A 310 15.98 -15.24 -7.06
N PHE A 311 16.31 -14.20 -6.29
CA PHE A 311 16.34 -14.26 -4.84
C PHE A 311 14.97 -14.57 -4.25
N LEU A 312 13.91 -13.93 -4.74
CA LEU A 312 12.53 -14.15 -4.28
C LEU A 312 12.03 -15.58 -4.54
N VAL A 313 12.41 -16.20 -5.66
CA VAL A 313 11.91 -17.53 -6.05
C VAL A 313 12.80 -18.69 -5.61
N ASP A 314 14.03 -18.41 -5.16
CA ASP A 314 14.95 -19.45 -4.69
C ASP A 314 14.49 -19.97 -3.31
N PRO A 315 14.13 -21.26 -3.19
CA PRO A 315 13.69 -21.84 -1.92
C PRO A 315 14.72 -21.73 -0.80
N ALA A 316 16.01 -21.58 -1.12
CA ALA A 316 17.06 -21.38 -0.13
C ALA A 316 16.90 -20.07 0.66
N ASN A 317 16.22 -19.06 0.10
CA ASN A 317 15.96 -17.78 0.75
C ASN A 317 14.67 -17.79 1.58
N GLY A 318 13.83 -18.80 1.42
CA GLY A 318 12.72 -19.10 2.33
C GLY A 318 11.42 -18.31 2.16
N PHE A 319 11.32 -17.42 1.16
CA PHE A 319 10.03 -16.76 0.81
C PHE A 319 9.04 -17.77 0.23
N ILE A 320 9.50 -18.57 -0.73
CA ILE A 320 8.82 -19.79 -1.19
C ILE A 320 9.45 -20.94 -0.42
N ASN A 321 8.73 -21.50 0.55
CA ASN A 321 9.27 -22.54 1.43
C ASN A 321 8.32 -23.74 1.43
N GLY A 322 8.80 -24.90 1.01
CA GLY A 322 7.98 -26.12 0.88
C GLY A 322 7.41 -26.67 2.18
N LYS A 323 7.82 -26.13 3.35
CA LYS A 323 7.15 -26.39 4.63
C LYS A 323 5.79 -25.71 4.73
N TYR A 324 5.64 -24.57 4.05
CA TYR A 324 4.45 -23.73 4.05
C TYR A 324 3.77 -23.81 2.69
N ASN A 325 2.46 -23.57 2.68
CA ASN A 325 1.64 -23.46 1.48
C ASN A 325 1.21 -22.00 1.23
N TYR A 326 2.08 -21.07 1.63
CA TYR A 326 1.91 -19.64 1.49
C TYR A 326 3.28 -18.96 1.43
N ILE A 327 3.33 -17.79 0.81
CA ILE A 327 4.50 -16.91 0.84
C ILE A 327 4.82 -16.46 2.27
N VAL A 328 6.07 -16.64 2.66
CA VAL A 328 6.59 -16.23 3.97
C VAL A 328 7.07 -14.78 3.91
N GLY A 329 6.41 -13.86 4.62
CA GLY A 329 6.72 -12.43 4.56
C GLY A 329 8.15 -12.08 5.01
N THR A 330 8.62 -12.70 6.10
CA THR A 330 9.98 -12.52 6.65
C THR A 330 10.59 -13.87 7.03
N PRO A 331 11.34 -14.54 6.13
CA PRO A 331 11.81 -15.91 6.32
C PRO A 331 12.67 -16.13 7.58
N MET A 332 13.52 -15.15 7.92
CA MET A 332 14.46 -15.25 9.04
C MET A 332 13.79 -15.56 10.39
N ILE A 333 12.51 -15.17 10.57
CA ILE A 333 11.80 -15.31 11.84
C ILE A 333 10.56 -16.21 11.77
N ALA A 334 10.30 -16.83 10.62
CA ALA A 334 9.08 -17.59 10.33
C ALA A 334 8.93 -18.90 11.14
N ASP A 335 10.02 -19.34 11.77
CA ASP A 335 10.08 -20.55 12.60
C ASP A 335 10.41 -20.27 14.06
N THR A 336 10.56 -18.99 14.42
CA THR A 336 11.02 -18.58 15.75
C THR A 336 10.05 -17.62 16.39
N LEU A 337 9.80 -16.47 15.78
CA LEU A 337 9.02 -15.38 16.37
C LEU A 337 7.64 -15.19 15.73
N ARG A 338 7.53 -15.42 14.42
CA ARG A 338 6.27 -15.28 13.64
C ARG A 338 6.03 -16.54 12.82
N SER A 339 4.80 -16.74 12.34
CA SER A 339 4.46 -17.89 11.46
C SER A 339 4.83 -17.69 9.99
N GLY A 340 5.29 -16.49 9.61
CA GLY A 340 5.51 -16.11 8.21
C GLY A 340 4.26 -15.58 7.49
N LEU A 341 3.05 -15.79 8.03
CA LEU A 341 1.82 -15.18 7.53
C LEU A 341 1.82 -13.69 7.84
N ASP A 342 1.70 -12.87 6.80
CA ASP A 342 1.67 -11.41 6.93
C ASP A 342 0.87 -10.82 5.75
N ILE A 343 -0.03 -9.87 6.03
CA ILE A 343 -0.86 -9.23 4.99
C ILE A 343 -0.01 -8.46 3.97
N SER A 344 1.22 -8.10 4.34
CA SER A 344 2.19 -7.44 3.47
C SER A 344 2.46 -8.21 2.17
N THR A 345 2.29 -9.54 2.13
CA THR A 345 2.41 -10.30 0.88
C THR A 345 1.32 -9.91 -0.13
N LEU A 346 0.07 -9.78 0.32
CA LEU A 346 -1.05 -9.32 -0.50
C LEU A 346 -0.95 -7.82 -0.81
N LEU A 347 -0.49 -7.00 0.13
CA LEU A 347 -0.23 -5.58 -0.12
C LEU A 347 0.83 -5.40 -1.20
N ALA A 348 1.89 -6.20 -1.18
CA ALA A 348 2.94 -6.16 -2.20
C ALA A 348 2.37 -6.50 -3.59
N ALA A 349 1.65 -7.62 -3.71
CA ALA A 349 1.02 -8.03 -4.96
C ALA A 349 0.09 -6.94 -5.51
N ASN A 350 -0.82 -6.41 -4.68
CA ASN A 350 -1.72 -5.34 -5.10
C ASN A 350 -0.99 -4.05 -5.49
N THR A 351 0.12 -3.73 -4.83
CA THR A 351 0.89 -2.50 -5.09
C THR A 351 1.62 -2.57 -6.43
N VAL A 352 2.20 -3.72 -6.79
CA VAL A 352 3.08 -3.82 -7.96
C VAL A 352 2.33 -4.13 -9.28
N HIS A 353 1.14 -4.73 -9.18
CA HIS A 353 0.29 -5.14 -10.31
C HIS A 353 -0.89 -4.20 -10.57
N ASP A 354 -0.72 -2.93 -10.22
CA ASP A 354 -1.73 -1.86 -10.30
C ASP A 354 -2.12 -1.39 -11.71
N ALA A 355 -1.65 -2.06 -12.77
CA ALA A 355 -1.99 -1.78 -14.16
C ALA A 355 -2.43 -3.05 -14.91
N PRO A 356 -3.53 -3.01 -15.71
CA PRO A 356 -4.07 -4.17 -16.42
C PRO A 356 -3.21 -4.68 -17.59
N SER A 357 -2.16 -3.95 -17.99
CA SER A 357 -1.15 -4.50 -18.90
C SER A 357 -0.36 -5.56 -18.14
N ALA A 358 -0.34 -6.80 -18.66
CA ALA A 358 0.34 -7.95 -18.05
C ALA A 358 1.74 -7.56 -17.53
N SER A 359 1.79 -7.25 -16.23
CA SER A 359 3.03 -7.08 -15.52
C SER A 359 3.74 -8.43 -15.60
N HIS A 360 4.93 -8.47 -16.18
CA HIS A 360 5.75 -9.69 -16.22
C HIS A 360 6.46 -9.95 -14.89
N LEU A 361 6.02 -9.27 -13.82
CA LEU A 361 6.50 -9.50 -12.47
C LEU A 361 5.86 -10.79 -11.90
N PRO A 362 6.60 -11.55 -11.08
CA PRO A 362 6.03 -12.69 -10.36
C PRO A 362 5.07 -12.24 -9.23
N PHE A 363 4.36 -13.19 -8.63
CA PHE A 363 3.53 -12.97 -7.43
C PHE A 363 2.37 -11.98 -7.63
N ASP A 364 1.58 -12.18 -8.69
CA ASP A 364 0.27 -11.52 -8.81
C ASP A 364 -0.73 -12.11 -7.80
N ILE A 365 -1.87 -11.45 -7.58
CA ILE A 365 -2.90 -11.89 -6.63
C ILE A 365 -3.49 -13.28 -6.95
N ASN A 366 -3.33 -13.71 -8.21
CA ASN A 366 -3.76 -15.03 -8.69
C ASN A 366 -2.63 -16.08 -8.64
N ASP A 367 -1.44 -15.73 -8.13
CA ASP A 367 -0.34 -16.67 -7.94
C ASP A 367 -0.73 -17.73 -6.89
N PRO A 368 -0.61 -19.03 -7.21
CA PRO A 368 -1.03 -20.10 -6.30
C PRO A 368 -0.05 -20.36 -5.14
N ALA A 369 1.12 -19.70 -5.13
CA ALA A 369 2.19 -19.91 -4.16
C ALA A 369 1.87 -19.48 -2.72
#